data_AF-R9IKQ2-F1
#
_entry.id   AF-R9IKQ2-F1
#
_cell.length_a   1.000
_cell.length_b   1.000
_cell.length_c   1.000
_cell.angle_alpha   90.00
_cell.angle_beta   90.00
_cell.angle_gamma   90.00
#
_symmetry.space_group_name_H-M   'P 1'
#
loop_
_entity.id
_entity.type
_entity.pdbx_description
1 polymer ?
#
loop_
_entity_poly.entity_id
_entity_poly.type
_entity_poly.pdbx_seq_one_letter_code
_entity_poly.pdbx_strand_id
1 'polypeptide(L)'
;MQFIPLLCYYFRWNIEVSYYEQKTFWSLCSYMVRSSKGIEMLVNLINVAYCAMKMLPYQDEVFSKYRNESVQELRFALSEEIRRQVFYATFLQNVETGIKSSVFTKVLKQLLWHQCSGWHKL
;
A
#
# COMPACT_ATOMS: atom_id res chain seq x y z
N MET A 1 -30.85 10.55 32.44
CA MET A 1 -29.38 10.72 32.41
C MET A 1 -28.61 9.79 33.38
N GLN A 2 -29.20 8.70 33.89
CA GLN A 2 -28.52 7.79 34.83
C GLN A 2 -27.50 6.83 34.18
N PHE A 3 -27.45 6.74 32.84
CA PHE A 3 -26.58 5.80 32.11
C PHE A 3 -25.35 6.44 31.47
N ILE A 4 -25.16 7.77 31.58
CA ILE A 4 -24.04 8.48 30.94
C ILE A 4 -22.68 7.92 31.38
N PRO A 5 -22.43 7.64 32.67
CA PRO A 5 -21.16 7.02 33.08
C PRO A 5 -20.94 5.62 32.49
N LEU A 6 -22.00 4.82 32.36
CA LEU A 6 -21.96 3.47 31.80
C LEU A 6 -21.71 3.48 30.28
N LEU A 7 -22.26 4.48 29.57
CA LEU A 7 -22.02 4.66 28.13
C LEU A 7 -20.55 4.96 27.83
N CYS A 8 -19.90 5.84 28.61
CA CYS A 8 -18.47 6.12 28.45
C CYS A 8 -17.61 4.88 28.72
N TYR A 9 -18.02 4.04 29.67
CA TYR A 9 -17.31 2.81 30.00
C TYR A 9 -17.33 1.78 28.85
N TYR A 10 -18.42 1.76 28.05
CA TYR A 10 -18.50 0.92 26.85
C TYR A 10 -17.43 1.27 25.80
N PHE A 11 -17.14 2.56 25.60
CA PHE A 11 -16.11 3.00 24.65
C PHE A 11 -14.68 2.73 25.15
N ARG A 12 -14.46 2.67 26.47
CA ARG A 12 -13.14 2.45 27.08
C ARG A 12 -12.46 1.18 26.54
N TRP A 13 -13.19 0.08 26.46
CA TRP A 13 -12.64 -1.20 26.00
C TRP A 13 -12.19 -1.15 24.54
N ASN A 14 -12.95 -0.48 23.67
CA ASN A 14 -12.60 -0.33 22.26
C ASN A 14 -11.33 0.50 22.05
N ILE A 15 -11.07 1.48 22.92
CA ILE A 15 -9.82 2.26 22.92
C ILE A 15 -8.63 1.36 23.29
N GLU A 16 -8.79 0.56 24.34
CA GLU A 16 -7.76 -0.37 24.82
C GLU A 16 -7.43 -1.43 23.77
N VAL A 17 -8.45 -2.05 23.17
CA VAL A 17 -8.29 -3.00 22.06
C VAL A 17 -7.55 -2.34 20.89
N SER A 18 -7.95 -1.14 20.48
CA SER A 18 -7.29 -0.41 19.38
C SER A 18 -5.81 -0.14 19.66
N TYR A 19 -5.47 0.20 20.90
CA TYR A 19 -4.08 0.43 21.32
C TYR A 19 -3.22 -0.83 21.22
N TYR A 20 -3.75 -1.99 21.61
CA TYR A 20 -3.04 -3.26 21.45
C TYR A 20 -2.92 -3.68 19.99
N GLU A 21 -3.97 -3.52 19.20
CA GLU A 21 -3.97 -3.84 17.77
C GLU A 21 -2.93 -2.99 17.02
N GLN A 22 -2.82 -1.70 17.34
CA GLN A 22 -1.81 -0.78 16.78
C GLN A 22 -0.36 -1.20 17.08
N LYS A 23 -0.09 -1.75 18.26
CA LYS A 23 1.26 -2.26 18.59
C LYS A 23 1.69 -3.43 17.70
N THR A 24 0.72 -4.21 17.23
CA THR A 24 0.94 -5.35 16.33
C THR A 24 0.75 -5.01 14.85
N PHE A 25 0.61 -3.72 14.53
CA PHE A 25 0.40 -3.22 13.18
C PHE A 25 1.68 -3.29 12.32
N TRP A 26 1.62 -2.79 11.08
CA TRP A 26 2.77 -2.74 10.19
C TRP A 26 3.95 -1.96 10.79
N SER A 27 5.15 -2.45 10.52
CA SER A 27 6.38 -1.69 10.70
C SER A 27 6.54 -0.71 9.54
N LEU A 28 6.12 0.54 9.73
CA LEU A 28 6.14 1.57 8.69
C LEU A 28 7.50 2.28 8.52
N CYS A 29 8.42 2.12 9.47
CA CYS A 29 9.71 2.82 9.46
C CYS A 29 10.87 1.89 9.82
N SER A 30 12.09 2.40 9.64
CA SER A 30 13.32 1.72 10.01
C SER A 30 13.36 1.41 11.51
N TYR A 31 13.96 0.27 11.85
CA TYR A 31 14.16 -0.18 13.22
C TYR A 31 14.91 0.87 14.08
N MET A 32 14.40 1.12 15.30
CA MET A 32 14.99 1.99 16.35
C MET A 32 15.11 3.51 16.05
N VAL A 33 14.00 4.22 15.86
CA VAL A 33 13.99 5.70 15.89
C VAL A 33 14.26 6.20 17.33
N ARG A 34 15.29 7.04 17.53
CA ARG A 34 15.74 7.50 18.87
C ARG A 34 15.42 8.96 19.20
N SER A 35 15.07 9.77 18.21
CA SER A 35 14.69 11.17 18.43
C SER A 35 13.23 11.25 18.92
N SER A 36 12.95 12.06 19.93
CA SER A 36 11.58 12.29 20.43
C SER A 36 10.60 12.65 19.30
N LYS A 37 10.95 13.63 18.46
CA LYS A 37 10.16 14.05 17.29
C LYS A 37 9.89 12.90 16.32
N GLY A 38 10.89 12.06 16.08
CA GLY A 38 10.73 10.91 15.19
C GLY A 38 9.82 9.82 15.76
N ILE A 39 9.90 9.56 17.08
CA ILE A 39 9.00 8.63 17.77
C ILE A 39 7.56 9.15 17.71
N GLU A 40 7.35 10.43 18.02
CA GLU A 40 6.04 11.07 17.93
C GLU A 40 5.43 10.97 16.53
N MET A 41 6.21 11.32 15.50
CA MET A 41 5.78 11.22 14.11
C MET A 41 5.43 9.78 13.71
N LEU A 42 6.23 8.79 14.15
CA LEU A 42 5.97 7.39 13.86
C LEU A 42 4.68 6.89 14.53
N VAL A 43 4.46 7.22 15.80
CA VAL A 43 3.25 6.85 16.52
C VAL A 43 2.02 7.46 15.85
N ASN A 44 2.08 8.75 15.49
CA ASN A 44 0.99 9.43 14.79
C ASN A 44 0.71 8.81 13.42
N LEU A 45 1.75 8.46 12.66
CA LEU A 45 1.60 7.81 11.36
C LEU A 45 0.94 6.43 11.49
N ILE A 46 1.38 5.63 12.46
CA ILE A 46 0.78 4.31 12.73
C ILE A 46 -0.70 4.47 13.10
N ASN A 47 -1.03 5.44 13.94
CA ASN A 47 -2.42 5.71 14.34
C ASN A 47 -3.30 6.06 13.14
N VAL A 48 -2.85 6.98 12.27
CA VAL A 48 -3.60 7.38 11.08
C VAL A 48 -3.75 6.21 10.10
N ALA A 49 -2.68 5.48 9.83
CA ALA A 49 -2.71 4.32 8.93
C ALA A 49 -3.63 3.21 9.45
N TYR A 50 -3.61 2.98 10.76
CA TYR A 50 -4.48 2.02 11.43
C TYR A 50 -5.96 2.41 11.33
N CYS A 51 -6.28 3.67 11.64
CA CYS A 51 -7.65 4.19 11.52
C CYS A 51 -8.15 4.11 10.08
N ALA A 52 -7.32 4.49 9.10
CA ALA A 52 -7.66 4.37 7.68
C ALA A 52 -7.95 2.91 7.30
N MET A 53 -7.13 1.96 7.74
CA MET A 53 -7.39 0.53 7.51
C MET A 53 -8.73 0.09 8.10
N LYS A 54 -9.02 0.43 9.36
CA LYS A 54 -10.29 0.06 10.03
C LYS A 54 -11.52 0.67 9.35
N MET A 55 -11.40 1.86 8.77
CA MET A 55 -12.49 2.53 8.06
C MET A 55 -12.69 2.00 6.63
N LEU A 56 -11.65 1.42 6.03
CA LEU A 56 -11.66 0.97 4.64
C LEU A 56 -12.84 0.04 4.28
N PRO A 57 -13.22 -0.99 5.06
CA PRO A 57 -14.37 -1.84 4.77
C PRO A 57 -15.71 -1.10 4.68
N TYR A 58 -15.81 0.08 5.29
CA TYR A 58 -17.03 0.89 5.29
C TYR A 58 -17.10 1.82 4.09
N GLN A 59 -15.96 2.14 3.47
CA GLN A 59 -15.86 3.05 2.33
C GLN A 59 -15.73 2.32 0.99
N ASP A 60 -15.09 1.15 0.97
CA ASP A 60 -14.78 0.39 -0.23
C ASP A 60 -15.57 -0.92 -0.26
N GLU A 61 -16.33 -1.14 -1.35
CA GLU A 61 -17.11 -2.36 -1.57
C GLU A 61 -16.23 -3.61 -1.65
N VAL A 62 -15.01 -3.49 -2.19
CA VAL A 62 -14.06 -4.61 -2.31
C VAL A 62 -13.70 -5.18 -0.94
N PHE A 63 -13.59 -4.31 0.07
CA PHE A 63 -13.24 -4.69 1.44
C PHE A 63 -14.47 -4.84 2.36
N SER A 64 -15.69 -4.66 1.85
CA SER A 64 -16.93 -4.69 2.65
C SER A 64 -17.14 -5.99 3.42
N LYS A 65 -16.65 -7.12 2.89
CA LYS A 65 -16.69 -8.43 3.56
C LYS A 65 -15.93 -8.47 4.88
N TYR A 66 -14.98 -7.56 5.10
CA TYR A 66 -14.15 -7.53 6.32
C TYR A 66 -14.72 -6.66 7.46
N ARG A 67 -15.94 -6.11 7.33
CA ARG A 67 -16.54 -5.23 8.37
C ARG A 67 -16.67 -5.90 9.74
N ASN A 68 -16.97 -7.20 9.75
CA ASN A 68 -17.15 -8.01 10.96
C ASN A 68 -16.00 -8.99 11.22
N GLU A 69 -14.97 -8.93 10.38
CA GLU A 69 -13.81 -9.83 10.48
C GLU A 69 -12.77 -9.29 11.44
N SER A 70 -11.81 -10.15 11.79
CA SER A 70 -10.69 -9.72 12.62
C SER A 70 -9.83 -8.69 11.87
N VAL A 71 -9.20 -7.80 12.65
CA VAL A 71 -8.27 -6.79 12.12
C VAL A 71 -7.06 -7.44 11.45
N GLN A 72 -6.67 -8.61 11.92
CA GLN A 72 -5.54 -9.35 11.37
C GLN A 72 -5.86 -9.87 9.96
N GLU A 73 -7.07 -10.38 9.74
CA GLU A 73 -7.55 -10.82 8.42
C GLU A 73 -7.60 -9.65 7.44
N LEU A 74 -8.20 -8.53 7.84
CA LEU A 74 -8.24 -7.31 7.02
C LEU A 74 -6.82 -6.82 6.68
N ARG A 75 -5.93 -6.78 7.68
CA ARG A 75 -4.54 -6.37 7.48
C ARG A 75 -3.81 -7.30 6.51
N PHE A 76 -4.03 -8.61 6.61
CA PHE A 76 -3.41 -9.60 5.73
C PHE A 76 -3.88 -9.42 4.28
N ALA A 77 -5.20 -9.36 4.07
CA ALA A 77 -5.79 -9.17 2.75
C ALA A 77 -5.35 -7.85 2.11
N LEU A 78 -5.35 -6.76 2.88
CA LEU A 78 -4.86 -5.46 2.41
C LEU A 78 -3.36 -5.50 2.07
N SER A 79 -2.55 -6.21 2.85
CA SER A 79 -1.12 -6.39 2.57
C SER A 79 -0.87 -7.19 1.29
N GLU A 80 -1.72 -8.17 0.98
CA GLU A 80 -1.66 -8.92 -0.27
C GLU A 80 -2.00 -8.03 -1.46
N GLU A 81 -3.08 -7.23 -1.34
CA GLU A 81 -3.47 -6.29 -2.39
C GLU A 81 -2.38 -5.27 -2.67
N ILE A 82 -1.81 -4.65 -1.63
CA ILE A 82 -0.70 -3.68 -1.77
C ILE A 82 0.49 -4.33 -2.48
N ARG A 83 0.89 -5.55 -2.08
CA ARG A 83 2.01 -6.26 -2.72
C ARG A 83 1.73 -6.54 -4.20
N ARG A 84 0.49 -6.93 -4.52
CA ARG A 84 0.06 -7.17 -5.90
C ARG A 84 0.13 -5.89 -6.74
N GLN A 85 -0.37 -4.78 -6.22
CA GLN A 85 -0.33 -3.48 -6.90
C GLN A 85 1.12 -3.00 -7.12
N VAL A 86 1.98 -3.12 -6.11
CA VAL A 86 3.41 -2.79 -6.23
C VAL A 86 4.10 -3.66 -7.28
N PHE A 87 3.80 -4.96 -7.31
CA PHE A 87 4.32 -5.86 -8.33
C PHE A 87 3.91 -5.43 -9.74
N TYR A 88 2.62 -5.16 -9.97
CA TYR A 88 2.13 -4.73 -11.29
C TYR A 88 2.71 -3.38 -11.71
N ALA A 89 2.77 -2.40 -10.81
CA ALA A 89 3.38 -1.10 -11.09
C ALA A 89 4.86 -1.25 -11.47
N THR A 90 5.61 -2.07 -10.74
CA THR A 90 7.03 -2.34 -11.02
C THR A 90 7.19 -3.07 -12.36
N PHE A 91 6.35 -4.06 -12.65
CA PHE A 91 6.37 -4.78 -13.91
C PHE A 91 6.08 -3.85 -15.10
N LEU A 92 5.03 -3.03 -15.00
CA LEU A 92 4.68 -2.06 -16.03
C LEU A 92 5.82 -1.07 -16.27
N GLN A 93 6.43 -0.55 -15.21
CA GLN A 93 7.58 0.35 -15.31
C GLN A 93 8.77 -0.32 -16.02
N ASN A 94 9.04 -1.59 -15.72
CA ASN A 94 10.10 -2.35 -16.38
C ASN A 94 9.81 -2.58 -17.87
N VAL A 95 8.57 -2.93 -18.22
CA VAL A 95 8.15 -3.10 -19.62
C VAL A 95 8.24 -1.77 -20.38
N GLU A 96 7.74 -0.69 -19.80
CA GLU A 96 7.79 0.65 -20.39
C GLU A 96 9.24 1.10 -20.63
N THR A 97 10.11 0.87 -19.65
CA THR A 97 11.54 1.17 -19.76
C THR A 97 12.21 0.29 -20.83
N GLY A 98 11.81 -0.98 -20.94
CA GLY A 98 12.26 -1.89 -21.98
C GLY A 98 11.89 -1.42 -23.39
N ILE A 99 10.65 -0.99 -23.60
CA ILE A 99 10.17 -0.44 -24.87
C ILE A 99 10.90 0.87 -25.21
N LYS A 100 11.05 1.76 -24.22
CA LYS A 100 11.74 3.06 -24.39
C LYS A 100 13.26 2.94 -24.45
N SER A 101 13.81 1.73 -24.24
CA SER A 101 15.26 1.51 -24.24
C SER A 101 15.87 1.98 -25.55
N SER A 102 16.86 2.88 -25.45
CA SER A 102 17.60 3.39 -26.61
C SER A 102 18.25 2.28 -27.42
N VAL A 103 18.52 1.11 -26.82
CA VAL A 103 19.03 -0.08 -27.50
C VAL A 103 17.98 -0.65 -28.43
N PHE A 104 16.74 -0.85 -27.96
CA PHE A 104 15.62 -1.30 -28.80
C PHE A 104 15.35 -0.31 -29.93
N THR A 105 15.32 0.99 -29.64
CA THR A 105 15.11 2.04 -30.63
C THR A 105 16.25 2.09 -31.66
N LYS A 106 17.50 1.89 -31.25
CA LYS A 106 18.66 1.83 -32.15
C LYS A 106 18.62 0.58 -33.04
N VAL A 107 18.29 -0.58 -32.48
CA VAL A 107 18.14 -1.84 -33.22
C VAL A 107 17.01 -1.72 -34.26
N LEU A 108 15.86 -1.16 -33.88
CA LEU A 108 14.76 -0.87 -34.81
C LEU A 108 15.17 0.09 -35.92
N LYS A 109 15.87 1.18 -35.60
CA LYS A 109 16.41 2.11 -36.61
C LYS A 109 17.40 1.43 -37.56
N GLN A 110 18.29 0.57 -37.04
CA GLN A 110 19.24 -0.18 -37.87
C GLN A 110 18.53 -1.21 -38.77
N LEU A 111 17.53 -1.94 -38.26
CA LEU A 111 16.74 -2.88 -39.05
C LEU A 111 15.96 -2.19 -40.16
N LEU A 112 15.31 -1.05 -39.87
CA LEU A 112 14.62 -0.24 -40.88
C LEU A 112 15.58 0.30 -41.95
N TRP A 113 16.77 0.76 -41.54
CA TRP A 113 17.83 1.19 -42.46
C TRP A 113 18.30 0.05 -43.38
N HIS A 114 18.51 -1.15 -42.84
CA HIS A 114 18.90 -2.32 -43.63
C HIS A 114 17.80 -2.79 -44.59
N GLN A 115 16.54 -2.70 -44.20
CA GLN A 115 15.44 -2.97 -45.13
C GLN A 115 15.40 -1.93 -46.23
N CYS A 116 15.33 -0.63 -45.93
CA CYS A 116 15.21 0.44 -46.93
C CYS A 116 16.41 0.52 -47.90
N SER A 117 17.63 0.24 -47.42
CA SER A 117 18.83 0.15 -48.28
C SER A 117 18.85 -1.10 -49.18
N GLY A 118 18.09 -2.14 -48.84
CA GLY A 118 17.83 -3.29 -49.70
C GLY A 118 16.86 -2.99 -50.85
N TRP A 119 15.91 -2.07 -50.66
CA TRP A 119 14.96 -1.63 -51.70
C TRP A 119 15.60 -0.73 -52.78
N HIS A 120 16.78 -0.14 -52.51
CA HIS A 120 17.50 0.70 -53.47
C HIS A 120 18.46 -0.07 -54.41
N LYS A 121 18.53 -1.41 -54.27
CA LYS A 121 19.39 -2.29 -55.07
C LYS A 121 18.64 -3.16 -56.10
N LEU A 122 17.35 -2.90 -56.32
CA LEU A 122 16.56 -3.39 -57.45
C LEU A 122 16.32 -2.24 -58.43
#